data_AF-A0A5B7BVF4-F1
#
_entry.id   AF-A0A5B7BVF4-F1
#
_cell.length_a   1.000
_cell.length_b   1.000
_cell.length_c   1.000
_cell.angle_alpha   90.00
_cell.angle_beta   90.00
_cell.angle_gamma   90.00
#
_symmetry.space_group_name_H-M   'P 1'
#
loop_
_entity.id
_entity.type
_entity.pdbx_description
1 polymer ?
#
loop_
_entity_poly.entity_id
_entity_poly.type
_entity_poly.pdbx_seq_one_letter_code
_entity_poly.pdbx_strand_id
1 'polypeptide(L)'
;MAKRRRVPEVLWRLFHNRARTLADTIISLIPPSLSPSDCRCKGRRCLACSRGDAMSFLLRPDDPSDYRKLLTQCFVVVSDNAPPLSVYHPHSRWSQHEVYQTPHMPFF
;
A
#
# COMPACT_ATOMS: atom_id res chain seq x y z
N MET A 1 -7.58 20.18 2.37
CA MET A 1 -6.26 19.79 1.83
C MET A 1 -5.38 19.32 2.99
N ALA A 2 -5.08 18.03 3.08
CA ALA A 2 -4.22 17.52 4.14
C ALA A 2 -2.80 18.07 3.94
N LYS A 3 -2.27 18.82 4.91
CA LYS A 3 -0.84 19.19 4.95
C LYS A 3 -0.05 17.90 4.82
N ARG A 4 0.69 17.71 3.71
CA ARG A 4 1.66 16.62 3.59
C ARG A 4 2.62 16.76 4.77
N ARG A 5 2.46 15.91 5.79
CA ARG A 5 3.33 15.92 6.96
C ARG A 5 4.71 15.49 6.48
N ARG A 6 5.72 16.31 6.78
CA ARG A 6 7.10 16.02 6.39
C ARG A 6 7.58 14.79 7.14
N VAL A 7 8.35 13.96 6.44
CA VAL A 7 9.07 12.83 7.02
C VAL A 7 9.92 13.33 8.19
N PRO A 8 9.92 12.65 9.35
CA PRO A 8 10.77 13.00 10.49
C PRO A 8 12.23 13.20 10.05
N GLU A 9 12.89 14.23 10.56
CA GLU A 9 14.24 14.61 10.08
C GLU A 9 15.25 13.47 10.15
N VAL A 10 15.19 12.64 11.20
CA VAL A 10 16.09 11.49 11.36
C VAL A 10 15.94 10.51 10.20
N LEU A 11 14.70 10.18 9.81
CA LEU A 11 14.43 9.29 8.69
C LEU A 11 14.80 9.94 7.36
N TRP A 12 14.59 11.25 7.23
CA TRP A 12 14.99 12.00 6.04
C TRP A 12 16.52 12.03 5.85
N ARG A 13 17.29 12.20 6.94
CA ARG A 13 18.76 12.21 6.88
C ARG A 13 19.33 10.86 6.50
N LEU A 14 18.71 9.76 6.95
CA LEU A 14 19.21 8.40 6.70
C LEU A 14 18.72 7.81 5.38
N PHE A 15 17.47 8.06 5.02
CA PHE A 15 16.79 7.37 3.93
C PHE A 15 16.27 8.30 2.83
N HIS A 16 16.36 9.62 3.03
CA HIS A 16 15.93 10.65 2.09
C HIS A 16 14.54 10.34 1.51
N ASN A 17 14.44 10.27 0.18
CA ASN A 17 13.22 10.05 -0.58
C ASN A 17 12.66 8.61 -0.49
N ARG A 18 13.36 7.71 0.20
CA ARG A 18 12.90 6.32 0.43
C ARG A 18 11.97 6.20 1.64
N ALA A 19 12.06 7.11 2.61
CA ALA A 19 11.12 7.15 3.72
C ALA A 19 9.83 7.83 3.27
N ARG A 20 8.73 7.07 3.27
CA ARG A 20 7.41 7.53 2.82
C ARG A 20 6.34 7.14 3.82
N THR A 21 5.17 7.78 3.74
CA THR A 21 4.03 7.37 4.59
C THR A 21 3.60 5.96 4.22
N LEU A 22 3.00 5.22 5.17
CA LEU A 22 2.47 3.89 4.90
C LEU A 22 1.48 3.90 3.74
N ALA A 23 0.62 4.92 3.63
CA ALA A 23 -0.31 5.07 2.50
C ALA A 23 0.43 5.21 1.15
N ASP A 24 1.43 6.08 1.08
CA ASP A 24 2.24 6.26 -0.14
C ASP A 24 2.98 4.97 -0.51
N THR A 25 3.51 4.27 0.49
CA THR A 25 4.17 2.98 0.29
C THR A 25 3.20 1.94 -0.27
N ILE A 26 2.01 1.77 0.33
CA ILE A 26 0.99 0.84 -0.18
C ILE A 26 0.62 1.18 -1.63
N ILE A 27 0.40 2.45 -1.97
CA ILE A 27 0.08 2.85 -3.35
C ILE A 27 1.24 2.55 -4.30
N SER A 28 2.48 2.82 -3.89
CA SER A 28 3.67 2.55 -4.73
C SER A 28 3.93 1.07 -4.97
N LEU A 29 3.46 0.23 -4.06
CA LEU A 29 3.59 -1.22 -4.09
C LEU A 29 2.55 -1.89 -4.99
N ILE A 30 1.46 -1.20 -5.31
CA ILE A 30 0.42 -1.75 -6.18
C ILE A 30 0.92 -1.66 -7.62
N PRO A 31 1.00 -2.80 -8.33
CA PRO A 31 1.42 -2.78 -9.72
C PRO A 31 0.45 -1.91 -10.51
N PRO A 32 0.94 -1.05 -11.43
CA PRO A 32 0.07 -0.28 -12.31
C PRO A 32 -0.79 -1.28 -13.06
N SER A 33 -2.12 -1.28 -12.81
CA SER A 33 -2.99 -2.23 -13.47
C SER A 33 -2.88 -2.02 -14.98
N LEU A 34 -2.50 -3.07 -15.71
CA LEU A 34 -2.75 -3.18 -17.15
C LEU A 34 -4.24 -2.85 -17.34
N SER A 35 -4.53 -1.87 -18.19
CA SER A 35 -5.82 -1.34 -18.66
C SER A 35 -7.08 -1.49 -17.76
N PRO A 36 -7.96 -0.47 -17.66
CA PRO A 36 -9.25 -0.60 -16.96
C PRO A 36 -10.10 -1.81 -17.41
N SER A 37 -9.89 -2.26 -18.66
CA SER A 37 -10.46 -3.45 -19.29
C SER A 37 -9.98 -4.78 -18.69
N ASP A 38 -8.73 -4.88 -18.22
CA ASP A 38 -8.21 -6.10 -17.57
C ASP A 38 -8.53 -6.13 -16.07
N CYS A 39 -9.09 -5.04 -15.54
CA CYS A 39 -9.46 -4.95 -14.14
C CYS A 39 -10.77 -5.69 -13.84
N ARG A 40 -10.72 -6.65 -12.91
CA ARG A 40 -11.90 -7.38 -12.43
C ARG A 40 -12.91 -6.54 -11.64
N CYS A 41 -12.69 -5.22 -11.50
CA CYS A 41 -13.56 -4.33 -10.73
C CYS A 41 -14.92 -4.05 -11.39
N LYS A 42 -15.18 -4.55 -12.62
CA LYS A 42 -16.45 -4.38 -13.35
C LYS A 42 -16.90 -2.90 -13.41
N GLY A 43 -15.97 -1.99 -13.63
CA GLY A 43 -16.25 -0.54 -13.68
C GLY A 43 -16.51 0.16 -12.33
N ARG A 44 -16.53 -0.56 -11.20
CA ARG A 44 -16.79 0.01 -9.86
C ARG A 44 -15.64 0.84 -9.29
N ARG A 45 -14.52 0.94 -10.02
CA ARG A 45 -13.23 1.49 -9.58
C ARG A 45 -12.64 0.72 -8.38
N CYS A 46 -11.34 0.51 -8.38
CA CYS A 46 -10.64 -0.16 -7.28
C CYS A 46 -9.29 0.47 -7.06
N LEU A 47 -8.62 0.08 -5.97
CA LEU A 47 -7.31 0.61 -5.61
C LEU A 47 -6.27 0.45 -6.73
N ALA A 48 -6.36 -0.60 -7.54
CA ALA A 48 -5.43 -0.86 -8.65
C ALA A 48 -5.74 -0.05 -9.94
N CYS A 49 -7.02 0.12 -10.31
CA CYS A 49 -7.40 0.80 -11.56
C CYS A 49 -7.78 2.28 -11.39
N SER A 50 -7.91 2.77 -10.16
CA SER A 50 -8.13 4.18 -9.85
C SER A 50 -6.83 4.99 -9.95
N ARG A 51 -6.32 5.13 -11.18
CA ARG A 51 -5.08 5.87 -11.45
C ARG A 51 -5.30 7.37 -11.16
N GLY A 52 -4.81 7.82 -10.01
CA GLY A 52 -4.92 9.20 -9.52
C GLY A 52 -5.76 9.37 -8.25
N ASP A 53 -6.60 8.40 -7.90
CA ASP A 53 -7.53 8.47 -6.76
C ASP A 53 -7.33 7.32 -5.75
N ALA A 54 -6.29 6.50 -5.90
CA ALA A 54 -5.98 5.40 -4.98
C ALA A 54 -5.89 5.85 -3.49
N MET A 55 -5.49 7.10 -3.26
CA MET A 55 -5.43 7.66 -1.90
C MET A 55 -6.82 7.78 -1.25
N SER A 56 -7.87 8.10 -1.99
CA SER A 56 -9.23 8.18 -1.41
C SER A 56 -9.82 6.82 -1.09
N PHE A 57 -9.33 5.76 -1.75
CA PHE A 57 -9.68 4.37 -1.41
C PHE A 57 -9.03 3.93 -0.10
N LEU A 58 -7.82 4.41 0.20
CA LEU A 58 -7.11 4.13 1.46
C LEU A 58 -7.50 5.06 2.61
N LEU A 59 -7.88 6.30 2.32
CA LEU A 59 -8.20 7.32 3.32
C LEU A 59 -9.59 7.88 3.06
N ARG A 60 -10.59 7.27 3.68
CA ARG A 60 -11.96 7.77 3.67
C ARG A 60 -12.17 8.77 4.81
N PRO A 61 -13.06 9.77 4.64
CA PRO A 61 -13.35 10.74 5.68
C PRO A 61 -13.93 10.08 6.94
N ASP A 62 -14.69 9.01 6.76
CA ASP A 62 -15.36 8.27 7.84
C ASP A 62 -14.48 7.21 8.51
N ASP A 63 -13.23 7.04 8.06
CA ASP A 63 -12.33 6.06 8.66
C ASP A 63 -11.94 6.46 10.09
N PRO A 64 -11.73 5.48 11.00
CA PRO A 64 -11.29 5.74 12.36
C PRO A 64 -10.04 6.63 12.40
N SER A 65 -10.01 7.55 13.36
CA SER A 65 -8.93 8.54 13.45
C SER A 65 -7.54 7.88 13.57
N ASP A 66 -7.45 6.75 14.28
CA ASP A 66 -6.18 6.03 14.48
C ASP A 66 -5.74 5.28 13.23
N TYR A 67 -6.67 4.77 12.42
CA TYR A 67 -6.36 4.21 11.11
C TYR A 67 -5.81 5.29 10.17
N ARG A 68 -6.45 6.47 10.15
CA ARG A 68 -5.97 7.60 9.35
C ARG A 68 -4.59 8.08 9.81
N LYS A 69 -4.32 8.10 11.13
CA LYS A 69 -2.98 8.41 11.67
C LYS A 69 -1.97 7.34 11.26
N LEU A 70 -2.28 6.05 11.41
CA LEU A 70 -1.42 4.94 10.99
C LEU A 70 -0.98 5.12 9.53
N LEU A 71 -1.93 5.36 8.62
CA LEU A 71 -1.65 5.52 7.20
C LEU A 71 -0.85 6.79 6.85
N THR A 72 -1.07 7.90 7.57
CA THR A 72 -0.49 9.22 7.22
C THR A 72 0.71 9.64 8.08
N GLN A 73 0.97 8.93 9.18
CA GLN A 73 1.98 9.30 10.20
C GLN A 73 2.92 8.15 10.55
N CYS A 74 2.65 6.92 10.10
CA CYS A 74 3.67 5.88 10.10
C CYS A 74 4.49 5.98 8.82
N PHE A 75 5.80 5.89 8.98
CA PHE A 75 6.77 5.99 7.90
C PHE A 75 7.40 4.63 7.67
N VAL A 76 7.49 4.22 6.41
CA VAL A 76 8.05 2.94 5.98
C VAL A 76 9.19 3.22 5.02
N VAL A 77 10.25 2.43 5.12
CA VAL A 77 11.36 2.41 4.18
C VAL A 77 11.39 1.02 3.56
N VAL A 78 11.16 0.94 2.25
CA VAL A 78 11.30 -0.30 1.50
C VAL A 78 12.77 -0.41 1.08
N SER A 79 13.38 -1.56 1.34
CA SER A 79 14.75 -1.84 0.91
C SER A 79 14.80 -2.01 -0.61
N ASP A 80 15.85 -1.52 -1.25
CA ASP A 80 16.08 -1.76 -2.69
C ASP A 80 16.31 -3.26 -2.99
N ASN A 81 16.71 -4.03 -1.97
CA ASN A 81 16.86 -5.48 -2.04
C ASN A 81 15.57 -6.24 -1.69
N ALA A 82 14.45 -5.55 -1.46
CA ALA A 82 13.18 -6.22 -1.20
C ALA A 82 12.72 -6.93 -2.48
N PRO A 83 12.22 -8.18 -2.39
CA PRO A 83 11.65 -8.84 -3.55
C PRO A 83 10.49 -8.02 -4.09
N PRO A 84 10.27 -7.96 -5.41
CA PRO A 84 9.08 -7.34 -5.98
C PRO A 84 7.86 -8.04 -5.39
N LEU A 85 6.78 -7.28 -5.15
CA LEU A 85 5.54 -7.89 -4.71
C LEU A 85 5.04 -8.82 -5.80
N SER A 86 5.05 -10.12 -5.50
CA SER A 86 4.42 -11.12 -6.35
C SER A 86 2.94 -10.81 -6.51
N VAL A 87 2.39 -11.19 -7.65
CA VAL A 87 0.97 -11.06 -7.94
C VAL A 87 0.16 -11.73 -6.82
N TYR A 88 -0.58 -10.93 -6.06
CA TYR A 88 -1.57 -11.41 -5.11
C TYR A 88 -2.51 -12.37 -5.85
N HIS A 89 -2.58 -13.63 -5.42
CA HIS A 89 -3.48 -14.63 -6.01
C HIS A 89 -4.84 -14.56 -5.29
N PRO A 90 -5.86 -13.89 -5.85
CA PRO A 90 -7.14 -13.69 -5.17
C PRO A 90 -7.96 -14.99 -4.99
N HIS A 91 -7.48 -16.12 -5.51
CA HIS A 91 -8.12 -17.43 -5.35
C HIS A 91 -7.67 -18.14 -4.07
N SER A 92 -6.62 -17.65 -3.41
CA SER A 92 -6.19 -18.14 -2.10
C SER A 92 -7.13 -17.58 -1.03
N ARG A 93 -8.11 -18.38 -0.59
CA ARG A 93 -9.04 -18.04 0.50
C ARG A 93 -8.39 -18.24 1.88
N TRP A 94 -7.18 -17.73 2.05
CA TRP A 94 -6.46 -17.90 3.31
C TRP A 94 -7.15 -17.05 4.39
N SER A 95 -7.44 -17.68 5.51
CA SER A 95 -7.77 -16.98 6.75
C SER A 95 -6.57 -16.14 7.21
N GLN A 96 -6.83 -15.07 7.96
CA GLN A 96 -5.75 -14.24 8.52
C GLN A 96 -4.76 -15.10 9.33
N HIS A 97 -5.27 -16.10 10.05
CA HIS A 97 -4.46 -17.03 10.82
C HIS A 97 -3.50 -17.85 9.95
N GLU A 98 -3.97 -18.35 8.80
CA GLU A 98 -3.11 -19.06 7.84
C GLU A 98 -2.02 -18.16 7.27
N VAL A 99 -2.32 -16.87 7.03
CA VAL A 99 -1.31 -15.88 6.60
C VAL A 99 -0.21 -15.69 7.65
N TYR A 100 -0.57 -15.68 8.94
CA TYR A 100 0.40 -15.49 10.03
C TYR A 100 1.17 -16.77 10.39
N GLN A 101 0.58 -17.94 10.19
CA GLN A 101 1.16 -19.21 10.63
C GLN A 101 2.06 -19.88 9.61
N THR A 102 2.01 -19.53 8.32
CA THR A 102 2.93 -20.08 7.32
C THR A 102 4.34 -19.51 7.51
N PRO A 103 5.30 -20.27 8.07
CA PRO A 103 6.68 -19.86 8.18
C PRO A 103 7.36 -20.24 6.86
N HIS A 104 7.77 -19.26 6.08
CA HIS A 104 8.38 -19.49 4.76
C HIS A 104 7.44 -20.18 3.75
N MET A 105 6.62 -19.38 3.05
CA MET A 105 6.60 -19.58 1.61
C MET A 105 7.39 -18.44 0.98
N PRO A 106 8.36 -18.75 0.10
CA PRO A 106 8.75 -17.76 -0.89
C PRO A 106 7.47 -17.44 -1.65
N PHE A 107 7.16 -16.17 -1.80
CA PHE A 107 6.23 -15.78 -2.84
C PHE A 107 6.80 -16.32 -4.18
N PHE A 108 6.27 -17.44 -4.65
CA PHE A 108 6.49 -18.01 -5.99
C PHE A 108 5.13 -18.20 -6.65
#